data_AF-A0A8B9T0Q4-F1
#
_entry.id   AF-A0A8B9T0Q4-F1
#
_cell.length_a   1.000
_cell.length_b   1.000
_cell.length_c   1.000
_cell.angle_alpha   90.00
_cell.angle_beta   90.00
_cell.angle_gamma   90.00
#
_symmetry.space_group_name_H-M   'P 1'
#
loop_
_entity.id
_entity.type
_entity.pdbx_description
1 polymer ?
#
loop_
_entity_poly.entity_id
_entity_poly.type
_entity_poly.pdbx_seq_one_letter_code
_entity_poly.pdbx_strand_id
1 'polypeptide(L)'
;MGRARLRSRLFLPLLFFALPGLAFKLNVPKVLLPFSRELRVPFVLEAEGGCYSWYSTHNDIVTVESIYENGSICSQKALLSARSSQATKFICSIASVTGHLLRCDVIVDLIHSIEIISRTREIYVEDSPLELAVRALDVEGNTFSSLSGMTFEWSIAKDDDIESLEPSTDYSPPDYITEMERAEKQGDRILVSGIKTGAAVIKVRIQESTYKKVAAASIRLLVLENILLIPSHDVYLLVGAYIKYQVAKMVRGKVTGVAPDFSNLVCPCLRVELTQVCQWRENVSS
;
A
#
# COMPACT_ATOMS: atom_id res chain seq x y z
N MET A 1 41.65 -56.66 48.93
CA MET A 1 40.95 -55.38 49.23
C MET A 1 41.63 -54.27 48.45
N GLY A 2 40.90 -53.62 47.55
CA GLY A 2 41.42 -52.53 46.72
C GLY A 2 40.43 -52.12 45.63
N ARG A 3 39.29 -51.52 46.02
CA ARG A 3 38.32 -50.93 45.08
C ARG A 3 38.87 -49.60 44.57
N ALA A 4 39.28 -49.55 43.30
CA ALA A 4 39.66 -48.32 42.63
C ALA A 4 38.43 -47.41 42.44
N ARG A 5 38.48 -46.21 43.02
CA ARG A 5 37.45 -45.17 42.89
C ARG A 5 37.55 -44.53 41.50
N LEU A 6 36.53 -44.72 40.66
CA LEU A 6 36.38 -44.03 39.38
C LEU A 6 36.01 -42.56 39.66
N ARG A 7 36.94 -41.63 39.42
CA ARG A 7 36.69 -40.18 39.54
C ARG A 7 35.78 -39.73 38.40
N SER A 8 34.51 -39.49 38.71
CA SER A 8 33.55 -38.83 37.82
C SER A 8 34.04 -37.40 37.52
N ARG A 9 34.44 -37.14 36.27
CA ARG A 9 34.74 -35.78 35.79
C ARG A 9 33.42 -35.14 35.39
N LEU A 10 32.93 -34.18 36.17
CA LEU A 10 31.85 -33.29 35.74
C LEU A 10 32.35 -32.47 34.53
N PHE A 11 31.82 -32.78 33.35
CA PHE A 11 31.93 -31.92 32.18
C PHE A 11 30.89 -30.79 32.32
N LEU A 12 31.37 -29.59 32.63
CA LEU A 12 30.57 -28.36 32.55
C LEU A 12 30.36 -28.06 31.05
N PRO A 13 29.12 -27.98 30.52
CA PRO A 13 28.94 -27.58 29.14
C PRO A 13 29.27 -26.09 29.03
N LEU A 14 30.30 -25.74 28.25
CA LEU A 14 30.49 -24.37 27.81
C LEU A 14 29.28 -24.00 26.94
N LEU A 15 28.36 -23.23 27.49
CA LEU A 15 27.33 -22.56 26.73
C LEU A 15 28.03 -21.48 25.89
N PHE A 16 28.35 -21.80 24.64
CA PHE A 16 28.76 -20.80 23.66
C PHE A 16 27.57 -19.86 23.46
N PHE A 17 27.57 -18.72 24.15
CA PHE A 17 26.76 -17.57 23.75
C PHE A 17 27.29 -17.14 22.38
N ALA A 18 26.61 -17.56 21.32
CA ALA A 18 26.78 -16.96 20.02
C ALA A 18 26.39 -15.48 20.17
N LEU A 19 27.39 -14.59 20.16
CA LEU A 19 27.11 -13.17 19.92
C LEU A 19 26.31 -13.10 18.61
N PRO A 20 25.19 -12.35 18.57
CA PRO A 20 24.49 -12.12 17.32
C PRO A 20 25.51 -11.50 16.35
N GLY A 21 25.86 -12.23 15.29
CA GLY A 21 26.74 -11.71 14.26
C GLY A 21 26.12 -10.42 13.72
N LEU A 22 26.90 -9.33 13.67
CA LEU A 22 26.49 -8.12 12.96
C LEU A 22 26.19 -8.54 11.51
N ALA A 23 24.91 -8.51 11.14
CA ALA A 23 24.50 -8.69 9.76
C ALA A 23 24.71 -7.36 9.03
N PHE A 24 25.46 -7.39 7.93
CA PHE A 24 25.67 -6.26 7.04
C PHE A 24 24.86 -6.53 5.77
N LYS A 25 23.71 -5.87 5.63
CA LYS A 25 22.77 -6.12 4.53
C LYS A 25 22.21 -4.81 4.00
N LEU A 26 21.98 -4.74 2.70
CA LEU A 26 21.19 -3.67 2.10
C LEU A 26 19.70 -4.04 2.12
N ASN A 27 18.83 -3.04 2.26
CA ASN A 27 17.39 -3.19 2.09
C ASN A 27 17.04 -3.74 0.70
N VAL A 28 17.79 -3.34 -0.33
CA VAL A 28 17.65 -3.84 -1.70
C VAL A 28 18.99 -4.02 -2.41
N PRO A 29 19.17 -5.10 -3.20
CA PRO A 29 20.38 -5.31 -4.00
C PRO A 29 20.36 -4.57 -5.34
N LYS A 30 19.17 -4.18 -5.83
CA LYS A 30 18.98 -3.48 -7.10
C LYS A 30 17.89 -2.42 -6.99
N VAL A 31 18.09 -1.30 -7.66
CA VAL A 31 17.17 -0.15 -7.69
C VAL A 31 16.91 0.24 -9.13
N LEU A 32 15.66 0.43 -9.50
CA LEU A 32 15.24 0.94 -10.80
C LEU A 32 14.61 2.32 -10.60
N LEU A 33 15.28 3.37 -11.07
CA LEU A 33 14.83 4.75 -10.97
C LEU A 33 14.27 5.26 -12.31
N PRO A 34 13.17 6.04 -12.28
CA PRO A 34 12.64 6.63 -13.49
C PRO A 34 13.56 7.74 -13.99
N PHE A 35 13.78 7.76 -15.30
CA PHE A 35 14.40 8.90 -15.97
C PHE A 35 13.45 10.11 -15.91
N SER A 36 13.94 11.27 -15.53
CA SER A 36 13.18 12.52 -15.58
C SER A 36 14.11 13.68 -15.91
N ARG A 37 13.62 14.63 -16.71
CA ARG A 37 14.41 15.81 -17.10
C ARG A 37 14.27 16.95 -16.09
N GLU A 38 13.15 16.97 -15.39
CA GLU A 38 12.73 18.08 -14.52
C GLU A 38 12.88 17.68 -13.05
N LEU A 39 12.65 16.41 -12.73
CA LEU A 39 12.62 15.90 -11.37
C LEU A 39 13.78 14.96 -11.11
N ARG A 40 14.24 14.94 -9.86
CA ARG A 40 15.17 13.93 -9.35
C ARG A 40 14.42 13.06 -8.38
N VAL A 41 13.89 11.95 -8.87
CA VAL A 41 13.09 11.03 -8.05
C VAL A 41 14.02 10.34 -7.04
N PRO A 42 13.84 10.58 -5.72
CA PRO A 42 14.72 10.04 -4.72
C PRO A 42 14.33 8.59 -4.37
N PHE A 43 15.34 7.80 -3.99
CA PHE A 43 15.17 6.51 -3.33
C PHE A 43 16.12 6.42 -2.13
N VAL A 44 15.59 6.02 -0.98
CA VAL A 44 16.40 5.85 0.24
C VAL A 44 16.96 4.44 0.26
N LEU A 45 18.27 4.34 0.09
CA LEU A 45 19.01 3.10 0.28
C LEU A 45 19.41 2.99 1.75
N GLU A 46 19.13 1.84 2.37
CA GLU A 46 19.40 1.61 3.78
C GLU A 46 20.26 0.37 3.96
N ALA A 47 21.24 0.46 4.86
CA ALA A 47 22.06 -0.66 5.27
C ALA A 47 21.81 -1.02 6.75
N GLU A 48 21.63 -2.30 7.02
CA GLU A 48 21.58 -2.87 8.35
C GLU A 48 22.99 -2.97 8.93
N GLY A 49 23.17 -2.44 10.14
CA GLY A 49 24.40 -2.55 10.92
C GLY A 49 25.60 -1.81 10.32
N GLY A 50 26.53 -1.35 11.16
CA GLY A 50 27.74 -0.67 10.69
C GLY A 50 27.52 0.80 10.32
N CYS A 51 28.52 1.35 9.62
CA CYS A 51 28.74 2.79 9.45
C CYS A 51 29.37 2.98 8.07
N TYR A 52 28.62 3.56 7.11
CA TYR A 52 29.00 3.57 5.69
C TYR A 52 29.30 4.98 5.19
N SER A 53 30.19 5.06 4.19
CA SER A 53 30.44 6.28 3.41
C SER A 53 30.04 5.96 1.99
N TRP A 54 28.98 6.62 1.53
CA TRP A 54 28.32 6.26 0.29
C TRP A 54 28.97 6.99 -0.88
N TYR A 55 29.28 6.27 -1.95
CA TYR A 55 29.81 6.85 -3.19
C TYR A 55 29.26 6.11 -4.40
N SER A 56 29.19 6.81 -5.53
CA SER A 56 28.89 6.23 -6.84
C SER A 56 30.16 6.15 -7.67
N THR A 57 30.33 5.03 -8.37
CA THR A 57 31.36 4.87 -9.41
C THR A 57 31.06 5.70 -10.66
N HIS A 58 29.81 6.12 -10.83
CA HIS A 58 29.28 6.81 -11.99
C HIS A 58 28.41 8.02 -11.56
N ASN A 59 29.09 9.08 -11.09
CA ASN A 59 28.46 10.32 -10.62
C ASN A 59 27.74 11.13 -11.71
N ASP A 60 27.99 10.80 -12.98
CA ASP A 60 27.32 11.34 -14.15
C ASP A 60 25.89 10.80 -14.31
N ILE A 61 25.61 9.62 -13.74
CA ILE A 61 24.34 8.91 -13.94
C ILE A 61 23.50 8.92 -12.67
N VAL A 62 24.11 8.62 -11.51
CA VAL A 62 23.42 8.55 -10.21
C VAL A 62 24.20 9.36 -9.19
N THR A 63 23.50 10.27 -8.50
CA THR A 63 24.03 10.96 -7.33
C THR A 63 23.66 10.20 -6.07
N VAL A 64 24.62 10.12 -5.15
CA VAL A 64 24.46 9.44 -3.87
C VAL A 64 24.79 10.44 -2.77
N GLU A 65 23.83 10.73 -1.91
CA GLU A 65 23.97 11.69 -0.81
C GLU A 65 23.74 10.99 0.52
N SER A 66 24.75 10.97 1.40
CA SER A 66 24.65 10.36 2.72
C SER A 66 23.66 11.13 3.60
N ILE A 67 22.75 10.42 4.29
CA ILE A 67 21.81 11.00 5.24
C ILE A 67 22.39 10.83 6.65
N TYR A 68 23.18 11.80 7.12
CA TYR A 68 23.86 11.68 8.41
C TYR A 68 22.90 11.83 9.60
N GLU A 69 23.01 10.91 10.56
CA GLU A 69 22.37 11.08 11.86
C GLU A 69 23.29 11.90 12.78
N ASN A 70 22.74 12.94 13.41
CA ASN A 70 23.34 13.68 14.54
C ASN A 70 24.84 14.00 14.40
N GLY A 71 25.28 14.52 13.26
CA GLY A 71 26.67 14.94 13.03
C GLY A 71 27.69 13.79 12.95
N SER A 72 27.22 12.56 12.71
CA SER A 72 28.09 11.41 12.41
C SER A 72 28.92 11.64 11.14
N ILE A 73 30.12 11.06 11.10
CA ILE A 73 31.01 11.05 9.92
C ILE A 73 30.64 9.98 8.88
N CYS A 74 29.66 9.13 9.20
CA CYS A 74 29.15 8.07 8.33
C CYS A 74 27.64 7.93 8.49
N SER A 75 27.01 7.22 7.57
CA SER A 75 25.57 7.01 7.60
C SER A 75 25.19 5.57 7.26
N GLN A 76 24.06 5.11 7.80
CA GLN A 76 23.38 3.88 7.40
C GLN A 76 22.38 4.09 6.26
N LYS A 77 22.10 5.35 5.91
CA LYS A 77 21.12 5.71 4.88
C LYS A 77 21.74 6.64 3.84
N ALA A 78 21.38 6.46 2.59
CA ALA A 78 21.75 7.37 1.53
C ALA A 78 20.60 7.61 0.57
N LEU A 79 20.53 8.83 0.06
CA LEU A 79 19.59 9.24 -0.97
C LEU A 79 20.21 8.98 -2.34
N LEU A 80 19.57 8.11 -3.12
CA LEU A 80 19.89 7.87 -4.52
C LEU A 80 18.96 8.73 -5.39
N SER A 81 19.55 9.45 -6.35
CA SER A 81 18.78 10.25 -7.31
C SER A 81 19.38 10.11 -8.70
N ALA A 82 18.51 9.93 -9.70
CA ALA A 82 18.93 9.91 -11.09
C ALA A 82 19.41 11.31 -11.52
N ARG A 83 20.58 11.36 -12.17
CA ARG A 83 21.17 12.57 -12.76
C ARG A 83 21.36 12.47 -14.27
N SER A 84 21.35 11.24 -14.81
CA SER A 84 21.62 10.98 -16.22
C SER A 84 20.69 11.79 -17.13
N SER A 85 21.25 12.29 -18.24
CA SER A 85 20.51 12.93 -19.34
C SER A 85 19.95 11.93 -20.36
N GLN A 86 20.28 10.64 -20.21
CA GLN A 86 19.85 9.55 -21.09
C GLN A 86 19.39 8.34 -20.27
N ALA A 87 18.38 7.62 -20.77
CA ALA A 87 17.95 6.34 -20.22
C ALA A 87 19.01 5.29 -20.56
N THR A 88 19.68 4.75 -19.55
CA THR A 88 20.76 3.79 -19.75
C THR A 88 20.92 2.93 -18.51
N LYS A 89 21.11 1.62 -18.73
CA LYS A 89 21.31 0.65 -17.67
C LYS A 89 22.74 0.77 -17.12
N PHE A 90 22.86 0.98 -15.82
CA PHE A 90 24.15 1.08 -15.16
C PHE A 90 24.17 0.30 -13.85
N ILE A 91 25.36 0.14 -13.30
CA ILE A 91 25.63 -0.58 -12.06
C ILE A 91 26.37 0.40 -11.14
N CYS A 92 25.79 0.66 -9.97
CA CYS A 92 26.48 1.37 -8.91
C CYS A 92 27.12 0.33 -7.97
N SER A 93 28.23 0.67 -7.33
CA SER A 93 28.85 -0.16 -6.31
C SER A 93 29.25 0.73 -5.14
N ILE A 94 28.82 0.36 -3.93
CA ILE A 94 28.96 1.18 -2.74
C ILE A 94 29.92 0.47 -1.77
N ALA A 95 30.84 1.18 -1.12
CA ALA A 95 31.70 0.58 -0.09
C ALA A 95 31.50 1.21 1.28
N SER A 96 31.64 0.37 2.32
CA SER A 96 31.69 0.82 3.71
C SER A 96 33.05 1.39 4.07
N VAL A 97 33.08 2.30 5.05
CA VAL A 97 34.31 2.79 5.70
C VAL A 97 35.00 1.67 6.49
N THR A 98 34.26 0.65 6.94
CA THR A 98 34.78 -0.47 7.74
C THR A 98 35.38 -1.61 6.91
N GLY A 99 35.55 -1.44 5.59
CA GLY A 99 36.17 -2.44 4.71
C GLY A 99 35.22 -3.46 4.10
N HIS A 100 33.92 -3.39 4.41
CA HIS A 100 32.89 -4.21 3.75
C HIS A 100 32.33 -3.51 2.52
N LEU A 101 32.40 -4.14 1.34
CA LEU A 101 31.82 -3.62 0.11
C LEU A 101 30.35 -4.10 -0.01
N LEU A 102 29.40 -3.16 -0.05
CA LEU A 102 27.97 -3.46 -0.27
C LEU A 102 27.56 -2.99 -1.67
N ARG A 103 27.33 -3.90 -2.59
CA ARG A 103 26.98 -3.52 -3.96
C ARG A 103 25.47 -3.35 -4.14
N CYS A 104 25.06 -2.24 -4.76
CA CYS A 104 23.68 -1.98 -5.16
C CYS A 104 23.63 -1.56 -6.63
N ASP A 105 23.07 -2.39 -7.51
CA ASP A 105 22.98 -2.02 -8.92
C ASP A 105 21.83 -1.01 -9.13
N VAL A 106 22.14 0.20 -9.62
CA VAL A 106 21.13 1.26 -9.85
C VAL A 106 20.94 1.48 -11.34
N ILE A 107 19.74 1.21 -11.82
CA ILE A 107 19.34 1.27 -13.22
C ILE A 107 18.45 2.51 -13.41
N VAL A 108 18.69 3.29 -14.46
CA VAL A 108 17.85 4.44 -14.82
C VAL A 108 17.18 4.15 -16.16
N ASP A 109 15.86 4.07 -16.18
CA ASP A 109 15.09 3.72 -17.39
C ASP A 109 13.81 4.55 -17.54
N LEU A 110 13.17 4.47 -18.71
CA LEU A 110 11.90 5.12 -19.01
C LEU A 110 10.73 4.28 -18.53
N ILE A 111 9.75 4.95 -17.93
CA ILE A 111 8.43 4.36 -17.68
C ILE A 111 7.75 4.06 -19.02
N HIS A 112 7.39 2.79 -19.22
CA HIS A 112 6.67 2.31 -20.39
C HIS A 112 5.16 2.28 -20.15
N SER A 113 4.74 1.80 -18.99
CA SER A 113 3.33 1.70 -18.59
C SER A 113 3.15 1.97 -17.10
N ILE A 114 1.94 2.35 -16.73
CA ILE A 114 1.52 2.51 -15.33
C ILE A 114 0.29 1.66 -15.05
N GLU A 115 0.08 1.33 -13.78
CA GLU A 115 -1.05 0.57 -13.27
C GLU A 115 -1.50 1.15 -11.93
N ILE A 116 -2.78 1.00 -11.60
CA ILE A 116 -3.29 1.35 -10.27
C ILE A 116 -3.33 0.08 -9.42
N ILE A 117 -2.63 0.11 -8.29
CA ILE A 117 -2.67 -0.92 -7.25
C ILE A 117 -3.70 -0.50 -6.20
N SER A 118 -4.52 -1.47 -5.79
CA SER A 118 -5.46 -1.33 -4.69
C SER A 118 -5.44 -2.60 -3.82
N ARG A 119 -5.82 -2.47 -2.54
CA ARG A 119 -5.98 -3.62 -1.62
C ARG A 119 -7.31 -4.35 -1.83
N THR A 120 -8.34 -3.64 -2.27
CA THR A 120 -9.69 -4.17 -2.56
C THR A 120 -10.25 -3.49 -3.81
N ARG A 121 -11.28 -4.09 -4.41
CA ARG A 121 -12.09 -3.52 -5.51
C ARG A 121 -13.46 -3.05 -5.05
N GLU A 122 -13.77 -3.25 -3.78
CA GLU A 122 -15.05 -2.91 -3.15
C GLU A 122 -14.80 -1.92 -2.02
N ILE A 123 -15.58 -0.85 -1.99
CA ILE A 123 -15.59 0.14 -0.92
C ILE A 123 -17.02 0.35 -0.44
N TYR A 124 -17.19 0.72 0.82
CA TYR A 124 -18.51 0.99 1.39
C TYR A 124 -18.78 2.49 1.47
N VAL A 125 -20.05 2.88 1.30
CA VAL A 125 -20.49 4.26 1.47
C VAL A 125 -20.22 4.72 2.90
N GLU A 126 -19.61 5.89 3.05
CA GLU A 126 -19.28 6.51 4.36
C GLU A 126 -18.38 5.67 5.28
N ASP A 127 -17.59 4.77 4.70
CA ASP A 127 -16.58 3.97 5.39
C ASP A 127 -15.18 4.61 5.26
N SER A 128 -14.17 3.98 5.88
CA SER A 128 -12.77 4.37 5.78
C SER A 128 -12.29 4.44 4.32
N PRO A 129 -11.46 5.45 3.96
CA PRO A 129 -10.99 5.62 2.60
C PRO A 129 -10.09 4.46 2.14
N LEU A 130 -10.17 4.15 0.85
CA LEU A 130 -9.27 3.22 0.18
C LEU A 130 -8.05 3.97 -0.37
N GLU A 131 -6.86 3.51 -0.01
CA GLU A 131 -5.61 3.93 -0.65
C GLU A 131 -5.47 3.28 -2.04
N LEU A 132 -5.26 4.13 -3.05
CA LEU A 132 -4.84 3.74 -4.39
C LEU A 132 -3.42 4.24 -4.62
N ALA A 133 -2.58 3.40 -5.21
CA ALA A 133 -1.19 3.74 -5.53
C ALA A 133 -0.87 3.43 -6.98
N VAL A 134 0.06 4.16 -7.58
CA VAL A 134 0.56 3.93 -8.92
C VAL A 134 1.74 2.97 -8.86
N ARG A 135 1.72 1.95 -9.71
CA ARG A 135 2.89 1.16 -10.08
C ARG A 135 3.32 1.53 -11.49
N ALA A 136 4.57 1.90 -11.66
CA ALA A 136 5.17 2.11 -12.97
C ALA A 136 6.01 0.90 -13.37
N LEU A 137 5.99 0.58 -14.66
CA LEU A 137 6.71 -0.54 -15.27
C LEU A 137 7.57 -0.06 -16.44
N ASP A 138 8.75 -0.66 -16.60
CA ASP A 138 9.59 -0.49 -17.79
C ASP A 138 9.10 -1.39 -18.95
N VAL A 139 9.84 -1.39 -20.06
CA VAL A 139 9.51 -2.21 -21.24
C VAL A 139 9.66 -3.72 -21.01
N GLU A 140 10.42 -4.12 -19.99
CA GLU A 140 10.63 -5.51 -19.59
C GLU A 140 9.60 -5.98 -18.54
N GLY A 141 8.76 -5.07 -18.04
CA GLY A 141 7.77 -5.34 -16.99
C GLY A 141 8.35 -5.26 -15.57
N ASN A 142 9.55 -4.69 -15.38
CA ASN A 142 10.11 -4.46 -14.05
C ASN A 142 9.45 -3.24 -13.39
N THR A 143 9.25 -3.32 -12.07
CA THR A 143 8.66 -2.23 -11.30
C THR A 143 9.71 -1.21 -10.87
N PHE A 144 9.43 0.07 -11.10
CA PHE A 144 10.25 1.18 -10.60
C PHE A 144 10.24 1.21 -9.07
N SER A 145 11.41 1.42 -8.47
CA SER A 145 11.61 1.38 -7.02
C SER A 145 11.05 2.61 -6.29
N SER A 146 10.88 3.73 -7.00
CA SER A 146 10.32 4.96 -6.44
C SER A 146 9.64 5.79 -7.54
N LEU A 147 8.54 6.45 -7.16
CA LEU A 147 7.85 7.47 -7.94
C LEU A 147 7.72 8.78 -7.15
N SER A 148 8.44 8.88 -6.02
CA SER A 148 8.31 9.99 -5.08
C SER A 148 8.60 11.33 -5.75
N GLY A 149 7.69 12.28 -5.56
CA GLY A 149 7.79 13.63 -6.14
C GLY A 149 7.35 13.74 -7.60
N MET A 150 7.02 12.63 -8.28
CA MET A 150 6.38 12.69 -9.60
C MET A 150 4.92 13.14 -9.46
N THR A 151 4.47 13.97 -10.39
CA THR A 151 3.09 14.46 -10.39
C THR A 151 2.20 13.63 -11.31
N PHE A 152 1.04 13.25 -10.78
CA PHE A 152 0.03 12.48 -11.47
C PHE A 152 -1.28 13.26 -11.53
N GLU A 153 -2.07 12.99 -12.56
CA GLU A 153 -3.43 13.51 -12.72
C GLU A 153 -4.41 12.37 -12.45
N TRP A 154 -5.14 12.46 -11.35
CA TRP A 154 -6.19 11.52 -10.99
C TRP A 154 -7.56 12.06 -11.38
N SER A 155 -8.39 11.23 -12.01
CA SER A 155 -9.73 11.61 -12.44
C SER A 155 -10.71 10.43 -12.33
N ILE A 156 -12.00 10.73 -12.14
CA ILE A 156 -13.08 9.75 -12.24
C ILE A 156 -13.74 9.89 -13.61
N ALA A 157 -13.96 8.78 -14.31
CA ALA A 157 -14.57 8.78 -15.63
C ALA A 157 -16.11 8.94 -15.56
N LYS A 158 -16.60 10.09 -15.04
CA LYS A 158 -18.02 10.52 -14.85
C LYS A 158 -18.89 9.57 -13.99
N ASP A 159 -19.86 9.98 -13.17
CA ASP A 159 -20.65 11.22 -13.08
C ASP A 159 -20.11 12.23 -12.04
N ASP A 160 -20.47 13.50 -12.24
CA ASP A 160 -20.22 14.65 -11.36
C ASP A 160 -20.91 14.42 -10.01
N ASP A 161 -20.16 14.02 -8.97
CA ASP A 161 -20.49 14.15 -7.54
C ASP A 161 -19.40 13.48 -6.68
N ILE A 162 -18.16 13.96 -6.77
CA ILE A 162 -17.13 13.61 -5.77
C ILE A 162 -16.68 14.90 -5.12
N GLU A 163 -17.46 15.31 -4.13
CA GLU A 163 -17.14 16.43 -3.25
C GLU A 163 -16.20 15.96 -2.13
N SER A 164 -15.03 16.60 -2.09
CA SER A 164 -14.03 16.62 -1.03
C SER A 164 -13.31 15.30 -0.68
N LEU A 165 -12.01 15.30 -0.94
CA LEU A 165 -11.02 14.44 -0.30
C LEU A 165 -10.84 14.94 1.13
N GLU A 166 -11.61 14.44 2.09
CA GLU A 166 -11.32 14.71 3.50
C GLU A 166 -10.15 13.82 3.95
N PRO A 167 -9.05 14.38 4.49
CA PRO A 167 -8.00 13.57 5.08
C PRO A 167 -8.58 12.81 6.27
N SER A 168 -8.60 11.49 6.20
CA SER A 168 -9.01 10.64 7.31
C SER A 168 -8.04 10.82 8.48
N THR A 169 -8.56 10.97 9.69
CA THR A 169 -7.77 11.13 10.92
C THR A 169 -6.88 9.92 11.24
N ASP A 170 -7.15 8.78 10.61
CA ASP A 170 -6.53 7.49 10.93
C ASP A 170 -5.37 7.13 9.98
N TYR A 171 -5.07 7.98 8.99
CA TYR A 171 -4.00 7.76 8.02
C TYR A 171 -3.07 8.97 7.92
N SER A 172 -1.78 8.73 8.15
CA SER A 172 -0.73 9.71 7.87
C SER A 172 -0.08 9.38 6.53
N PRO A 173 -0.28 10.20 5.48
CA PRO A 173 0.43 10.02 4.23
C PRO A 173 1.95 10.21 4.44
N PRO A 174 2.80 9.65 3.54
CA PRO A 174 4.22 9.95 3.55
C PRO A 174 4.50 11.46 3.43
N ASP A 175 5.62 11.90 3.99
CA ASP A 175 5.98 13.33 4.04
C ASP A 175 5.97 13.99 2.65
N TYR A 176 6.53 13.32 1.64
CA TYR A 176 6.60 13.85 0.27
C TYR A 176 5.20 14.01 -0.38
N ILE A 177 4.21 13.20 0.01
CA ILE A 177 2.82 13.36 -0.45
C ILE A 177 2.22 14.60 0.18
N THR A 178 2.42 14.79 1.49
CA THR A 178 1.98 15.98 2.22
C THR A 178 2.55 17.26 1.63
N GLU A 179 3.82 17.23 1.21
CA GLU A 179 4.47 18.35 0.53
C GLU A 179 3.87 18.64 -0.85
N MET A 180 3.53 17.60 -1.63
CA MET A 180 2.87 17.75 -2.93
C MET A 180 1.45 18.29 -2.79
N GLU A 181 0.67 17.81 -1.83
CA GLU A 181 -0.68 18.29 -1.55
C GLU A 181 -0.66 19.77 -1.14
N ARG A 182 0.32 20.19 -0.33
CA ARG A 182 0.55 21.60 0.00
C ARG A 182 0.86 22.46 -1.22
N ALA A 183 1.46 21.86 -2.25
CA ALA A 183 1.76 22.50 -3.53
C ALA A 183 0.62 22.32 -4.57
N GLU A 184 -0.57 21.89 -4.15
CA GLU A 184 -1.73 21.63 -5.01
C GLU A 184 -1.45 20.61 -6.13
N LYS A 185 -0.54 19.67 -5.88
CA LYS A 185 -0.17 18.58 -6.78
C LYS A 185 -0.60 17.24 -6.21
N GLN A 186 -0.92 16.29 -7.08
CA GLN A 186 -1.24 14.92 -6.69
C GLN A 186 -0.05 13.99 -6.97
N GLY A 187 0.23 13.10 -6.00
CA GLY A 187 1.33 12.15 -6.06
C GLY A 187 0.98 10.80 -6.69
N ASP A 188 1.86 9.84 -6.48
CA ASP A 188 1.70 8.42 -6.86
C ASP A 188 0.61 7.71 -6.04
N ARG A 189 0.02 8.34 -5.02
CA ARG A 189 -1.05 7.75 -4.22
C ARG A 189 -2.15 8.75 -3.89
N ILE A 190 -3.37 8.25 -3.77
CA ILE A 190 -4.55 9.00 -3.33
C ILE A 190 -5.42 8.16 -2.41
N LEU A 191 -6.24 8.83 -1.61
CA LEU A 191 -7.31 8.23 -0.83
C LEU A 191 -8.65 8.44 -1.56
N VAL A 192 -9.50 7.42 -1.61
CA VAL A 192 -10.84 7.53 -2.21
C VAL A 192 -11.91 6.94 -1.30
N SER A 193 -13.06 7.61 -1.23
CA SER A 193 -14.18 7.23 -0.37
C SER A 193 -15.46 7.01 -1.17
N GLY A 194 -16.30 6.09 -0.71
CA GLY A 194 -17.61 5.84 -1.31
C GLY A 194 -18.62 6.89 -0.86
N ILE A 195 -19.17 7.67 -1.81
CA ILE A 195 -20.24 8.65 -1.53
C ILE A 195 -21.61 8.07 -1.91
N LYS A 196 -21.70 7.45 -3.08
CA LYS A 196 -22.94 6.82 -3.60
C LYS A 196 -22.64 5.40 -4.08
N THR A 197 -23.62 4.51 -3.94
CA THR A 197 -23.51 3.15 -4.45
C THR A 197 -23.42 3.14 -5.98
N GLY A 198 -22.68 2.18 -6.52
CA GLY A 198 -22.50 2.04 -7.96
C GLY A 198 -21.08 1.67 -8.37
N ALA A 199 -20.82 1.70 -9.67
CA ALA A 199 -19.49 1.43 -10.22
C ALA A 199 -18.79 2.75 -10.56
N ALA A 200 -17.59 2.95 -10.03
CA ALA A 200 -16.74 4.08 -10.35
C ALA A 200 -15.50 3.61 -11.12
N VAL A 201 -15.08 4.38 -12.14
CA VAL A 201 -13.83 4.11 -12.85
C VAL A 201 -12.88 5.26 -12.59
N ILE A 202 -11.78 4.96 -11.89
CA ILE A 202 -10.73 5.92 -11.58
C ILE A 202 -9.64 5.76 -12.63
N LYS A 203 -9.13 6.89 -13.12
CA LYS A 203 -8.07 6.99 -14.11
C LYS A 203 -6.90 7.79 -13.54
N VAL A 204 -5.69 7.39 -13.91
CA VAL A 204 -4.47 8.10 -13.54
C VAL A 204 -3.56 8.28 -14.75
N ARG A 205 -2.92 9.45 -14.86
CA ARG A 205 -1.96 9.78 -15.91
C ARG A 205 -0.72 10.46 -15.30
N ILE A 206 0.46 10.19 -15.86
CA ILE A 206 1.68 10.95 -15.51
C ILE A 206 1.61 12.34 -16.16
N GLN A 207 1.84 13.40 -15.39
CA GLN A 207 1.78 14.78 -15.89
C GLN A 207 3.06 15.22 -16.61
N GLU A 208 4.21 14.64 -16.27
CA GLU A 208 5.51 15.03 -16.82
C GLU A 208 5.57 14.95 -18.35
N SER A 209 6.20 15.96 -18.97
CA SER A 209 6.32 16.10 -20.41
C SER A 209 6.99 14.89 -21.10
N THR A 210 7.97 14.27 -20.44
CA THR A 210 8.69 13.06 -20.88
C THR A 210 7.75 11.88 -21.13
N TYR A 211 6.66 11.77 -20.35
CA TYR A 211 5.77 10.61 -20.32
C TYR A 211 4.41 10.84 -20.98
N LYS A 212 4.26 11.89 -21.80
CA LYS A 212 3.00 12.20 -22.49
C LYS A 212 2.43 11.03 -23.32
N LYS A 213 3.28 10.13 -23.81
CA LYS A 213 2.90 8.96 -24.63
C LYS A 213 2.49 7.74 -23.79
N VAL A 214 2.78 7.71 -22.49
CA VAL A 214 2.37 6.62 -21.61
C VAL A 214 0.85 6.66 -21.46
N ALA A 215 0.20 5.52 -21.67
CA ALA A 215 -1.24 5.41 -21.57
C ALA A 215 -1.70 5.63 -20.11
N ALA A 216 -2.86 6.25 -19.94
CA ALA A 216 -3.47 6.36 -18.63
C ALA A 216 -3.90 4.98 -18.12
N ALA A 217 -3.66 4.71 -16.85
CA ALA A 217 -4.18 3.51 -16.19
C ALA A 217 -5.59 3.76 -15.68
N SER A 218 -6.40 2.71 -15.57
CA SER A 218 -7.73 2.80 -14.99
C SER A 218 -8.06 1.59 -14.13
N ILE A 219 -8.79 1.82 -13.05
CA ILE A 219 -9.33 0.78 -12.16
C ILE A 219 -10.82 1.00 -11.96
N ARG A 220 -11.58 -0.10 -11.97
CA ARG A 220 -13.00 -0.09 -11.64
C ARG A 220 -13.17 -0.48 -10.18
N LEU A 221 -13.84 0.36 -9.41
CA LEU A 221 -14.26 0.11 -8.03
C LEU A 221 -15.78 -0.05 -7.98
N LEU A 222 -16.24 -0.87 -7.04
CA LEU A 222 -17.64 -1.06 -6.71
C LEU A 222 -17.92 -0.44 -5.34
N VAL A 223 -18.83 0.53 -5.30
CA VAL A 223 -19.29 1.17 -4.07
C VAL A 223 -20.56 0.48 -3.61
N LEU A 224 -20.52 -0.10 -2.42
CA LEU A 224 -21.58 -0.88 -1.79
C LEU A 224 -22.15 -0.16 -0.57
N GLU A 225 -23.37 -0.50 -0.20
CA GLU A 225 -23.91 -0.13 1.11
C GLU A 225 -23.54 -1.17 2.16
N ASN A 226 -23.12 -0.72 3.34
CA ASN A 226 -22.86 -1.61 4.47
C ASN A 226 -24.16 -1.84 5.25
N ILE A 227 -24.90 -2.87 4.83
CA ILE A 227 -26.21 -3.24 5.39
C ILE A 227 -26.05 -4.44 6.35
N LEU A 228 -26.71 -4.33 7.50
CA LEU A 228 -26.73 -5.34 8.55
C LEU A 228 -28.18 -5.78 8.80
N LEU A 229 -28.39 -7.09 8.93
CA LEU A 229 -29.65 -7.67 9.39
C LEU A 229 -29.59 -7.90 10.89
N ILE A 230 -30.64 -7.51 11.60
CA ILE A 230 -30.79 -7.68 13.06
C ILE A 230 -32.02 -8.57 13.32
N PRO A 231 -31.89 -9.67 14.09
CA PRO A 231 -30.68 -10.13 14.78
C PRO A 231 -29.61 -10.68 13.82
N SER A 232 -28.34 -10.36 14.07
CA SER A 232 -27.19 -10.78 13.23
C SER A 232 -26.59 -12.13 13.64
N HIS A 233 -27.16 -12.78 14.64
CA HIS A 233 -26.74 -14.08 15.15
C HIS A 233 -27.70 -15.18 14.68
N ASP A 234 -27.25 -16.44 14.81
CA ASP A 234 -28.06 -17.61 14.48
C ASP A 234 -29.35 -17.65 15.33
N VAL A 235 -30.50 -17.76 14.66
CA VAL A 235 -31.80 -17.87 15.32
C VAL A 235 -32.41 -19.23 15.03
N TYR A 236 -32.74 -19.94 16.10
CA TYR A 236 -33.43 -21.23 16.04
C TYR A 236 -34.93 -21.01 16.12
N LEU A 237 -35.66 -21.46 15.11
CA LEU A 237 -37.11 -21.29 14.98
C LEU A 237 -37.80 -22.65 14.84
N LEU A 238 -38.96 -22.79 15.50
CA LEU A 238 -39.83 -23.94 15.28
C LEU A 238 -40.49 -23.85 13.90
N VAL A 239 -40.87 -25.01 13.35
CA VAL A 239 -41.59 -25.09 12.07
C VAL A 239 -42.88 -24.27 12.17
N GLY A 240 -43.09 -23.37 11.20
CA GLY A 240 -44.23 -22.47 11.16
C GLY A 240 -44.09 -21.16 11.95
N ALA A 241 -42.99 -20.94 12.67
CA ALA A 241 -42.69 -19.67 13.33
C ALA A 241 -42.17 -18.61 12.33
N TYR A 242 -42.30 -17.34 12.72
CA TYR A 242 -41.82 -16.19 11.96
C TYR A 242 -40.79 -15.41 12.75
N ILE A 243 -39.82 -14.85 12.03
CA ILE A 243 -38.87 -13.89 12.58
C ILE A 243 -38.97 -12.57 11.81
N LYS A 244 -38.92 -11.47 12.55
CA LYS A 244 -38.87 -10.12 11.99
C LYS A 244 -37.43 -9.64 12.01
N TYR A 245 -36.83 -9.52 10.84
CA TYR A 245 -35.54 -8.86 10.70
C TYR A 245 -35.71 -7.35 10.59
N GLN A 246 -34.78 -6.62 11.20
CA GLN A 246 -34.59 -5.19 10.97
C GLN A 246 -33.35 -5.01 10.08
N VAL A 247 -33.45 -4.05 9.17
CA VAL A 247 -32.34 -3.63 8.32
C VAL A 247 -31.70 -2.39 8.95
N ALA A 248 -30.40 -2.44 9.19
CA ALA A 248 -29.64 -1.31 9.70
C ALA A 248 -28.46 -1.02 8.77
N LYS A 249 -28.04 0.25 8.71
CA LYS A 249 -26.86 0.69 7.94
C LYS A 249 -25.71 0.97 8.91
N MET A 250 -24.52 0.53 8.57
CA MET A 250 -23.30 0.87 9.29
C MET A 250 -22.67 2.11 8.67
N VAL A 251 -22.48 3.17 9.47
CA VAL A 251 -21.87 4.44 9.05
C VAL A 251 -20.79 4.82 10.05
N ARG A 252 -19.52 4.89 9.63
CA ARG A 252 -18.37 5.24 10.48
C ARG A 252 -18.36 4.53 11.85
N GLY A 253 -18.62 3.23 11.86
CA GLY A 253 -18.65 2.42 13.09
C GLY A 253 -19.92 2.53 13.94
N LYS A 254 -20.91 3.34 13.56
CA LYS A 254 -22.21 3.46 14.23
C LYS A 254 -23.31 2.75 13.43
N VAL A 255 -24.14 1.99 14.14
CA VAL A 255 -25.33 1.36 13.56
C VAL A 255 -26.45 2.39 13.55
N THR A 256 -26.94 2.74 12.37
CA THR A 256 -28.10 3.60 12.17
C THR A 256 -29.26 2.75 11.68
N GLY A 257 -30.42 2.88 12.35
CA GLY A 257 -31.63 2.21 11.87
C GLY A 257 -32.04 2.82 10.54
N VAL A 258 -32.21 1.98 9.51
CA VAL A 258 -32.79 2.46 8.25
C VAL A 258 -34.29 2.58 8.50
N ALA A 259 -34.78 3.80 8.70
CA ALA A 259 -36.21 4.06 8.54
C ALA A 259 -36.53 3.78 7.06
N PRO A 260 -37.49 2.90 6.74
CA PRO A 260 -37.80 2.58 5.36
C PRO A 260 -38.29 3.86 4.68
N ASP A 261 -37.47 4.41 3.78
CA ASP A 261 -37.94 5.44 2.88
C ASP A 261 -38.92 4.77 1.91
N PHE A 262 -40.15 5.26 1.92
CA PHE A 262 -41.33 4.51 1.51
C PHE A 262 -41.33 4.22 0.01
N SER A 263 -41.32 2.93 -0.37
CA SER A 263 -42.24 2.35 -1.36
C SER A 263 -42.05 0.85 -1.64
N ASN A 264 -40.87 0.22 -1.44
CA ASN A 264 -40.66 -1.15 -1.95
C ASN A 264 -39.87 -2.14 -1.06
N LEU A 265 -39.50 -1.78 0.17
CA LEU A 265 -38.84 -2.73 1.09
C LEU A 265 -39.81 -3.23 2.16
N VAL A 266 -40.55 -4.30 1.82
CA VAL A 266 -41.28 -5.10 2.81
C VAL A 266 -40.24 -5.73 3.74
N CYS A 267 -40.33 -5.49 5.05
CA CYS A 267 -39.54 -6.25 6.04
C CYS A 267 -39.84 -7.74 5.84
N PRO A 268 -38.89 -8.55 5.36
CA PRO A 268 -39.17 -9.94 5.06
C PRO A 268 -39.38 -10.70 6.37
N CYS A 269 -40.57 -11.27 6.54
CA CYS A 269 -40.77 -12.34 7.51
C CYS A 269 -40.31 -13.64 6.86
N LEU A 270 -39.23 -14.24 7.36
CA LEU A 270 -38.83 -15.58 6.93
C LEU A 270 -39.74 -16.62 7.61
N ARG A 271 -40.28 -17.56 6.82
CA ARG A 271 -41.04 -18.73 7.29
C ARG A 271 -40.21 -19.99 7.08
N VAL A 272 -40.17 -20.84 8.11
CA VAL A 272 -39.51 -22.16 8.03
C VAL A 272 -40.53 -23.22 7.56
N GLU A 273 -40.31 -23.80 6.38
CA GLU A 273 -41.09 -24.93 5.84
C GLU A 273 -40.32 -26.26 5.91
N LEU A 274 -41.07 -27.37 5.97
CA LEU A 274 -40.63 -28.67 6.47
C LEU A 274 -39.48 -29.35 5.69
N THR A 275 -39.06 -28.85 4.52
CA THR A 275 -37.99 -29.52 3.75
C THR A 275 -37.10 -28.65 2.84
N GLN A 276 -37.27 -27.33 2.68
CA GLN A 276 -36.26 -26.51 1.97
C GLN A 276 -36.41 -25.00 2.21
N VAL A 277 -35.23 -24.36 2.27
CA VAL A 277 -34.85 -22.94 2.08
C VAL A 277 -35.95 -21.88 2.19
N CYS A 278 -35.78 -21.03 3.21
CA CYS A 278 -36.33 -19.69 3.42
C CYS A 278 -36.93 -19.02 2.17
N GLN A 279 -38.25 -18.88 2.11
CA GLN A 279 -38.94 -18.22 1.00
C GLN A 279 -39.23 -16.76 1.36
N TRP A 280 -38.62 -15.82 0.64
CA TRP A 280 -38.98 -14.39 0.68
C TRP A 280 -40.42 -14.23 0.16
N ARG A 281 -41.29 -13.55 0.92
CA ARG A 281 -42.66 -13.27 0.51
C ARG A 281 -42.87 -11.77 0.48
N GLU A 282 -43.02 -11.21 -0.72
CA GLU A 282 -43.54 -9.85 -0.90
C GLU A 282 -45.04 -9.86 -0.60
N ASN A 283 -45.47 -9.10 0.40
CA ASN A 283 -46.90 -8.83 0.58
C ASN A 283 -47.30 -7.77 -0.46
N VAL A 284 -47.79 -8.22 -1.61
CA VAL A 284 -48.54 -7.36 -2.52
C VAL A 284 -49.88 -7.07 -1.85
N SER A 285 -50.04 -5.85 -1.33
CA SER A 285 -51.31 -5.36 -0.82
C SER A 285 -52.33 -5.31 -1.98
N SER A 286 -53.37 -6.13 -1.88
CA SER A 286 -54.61 -6.00 -2.66
C SER A 286 -55.59 -5.10 -1.92
#